data_AF-A0A6A6EFQ7-F1
#
_entry.id   AF-A0A6A6EFQ7-F1
#
_cell.length_a   1.000
_cell.length_b   1.000
_cell.length_c   1.000
_cell.angle_alpha   90.00
_cell.angle_beta   90.00
_cell.angle_gamma   90.00
#
_symmetry.space_group_name_H-M   'P 1'
#
loop_
_entity.id
_entity.type
_entity.pdbx_description
1 polymer ?
#
loop_
_entity_poly.entity_id
_entity_poly.type
_entity_poly.pdbx_seq_one_letter_code
_entity_poly.pdbx_strand_id
1 'polypeptide(L)'
;MSLITNGFLRTLYNEAQSGTYEHTSISFWGYLLSKVYFAEDRFYVDAQKPASPNDPLRRVDEQVKYFEHGTLKTRILCFHEGKKPGANTDDMRIVEGQAFEACATYCDSAGITHVYALTTIGIFARTWKYSHDTRKLTPHFGSAGLMNRAAYVDADSTHAAQLDQSFRHMKQFPPSEVAEPQQPGHYVYATGSG
;
A
#
# COMPACT_ATOMS: atom_id res chain seq x y z
N MET A 1 -2.44 9.73 18.17
CA MET A 1 -1.98 8.33 18.27
C MET A 1 -0.88 8.16 17.23
N SER A 2 0.29 7.66 17.63
CA SER A 2 1.41 7.38 16.71
C SER A 2 1.27 5.98 16.12
N LEU A 3 1.75 5.76 14.89
CA LEU A 3 1.86 4.42 14.30
C LEU A 3 3.13 3.69 14.74
N ILE A 4 4.04 4.36 15.45
CA ILE A 4 5.31 3.82 15.91
C ILE A 4 5.10 3.11 17.25
N THR A 5 4.69 1.85 17.19
CA THR A 5 4.21 1.09 18.35
C THR A 5 5.27 0.24 19.05
N ASN A 6 6.45 0.07 18.46
CA ASN A 6 7.53 -0.73 19.03
C ASN A 6 8.92 -0.17 18.69
N GLY A 7 9.96 -0.71 19.36
CA GLY A 7 11.34 -0.25 19.19
C GLY A 7 11.89 -0.46 17.77
N PHE A 8 11.49 -1.53 17.08
CA PHE A 8 11.95 -1.81 15.72
C PHE A 8 11.39 -0.78 14.72
N LEU A 9 10.09 -0.49 14.80
CA LEU A 9 9.47 0.58 14.03
C LEU A 9 10.07 1.95 14.34
N ARG A 10 10.43 2.22 15.60
CA ARG A 10 11.11 3.46 15.98
C ARG A 10 12.48 3.58 15.30
N THR A 11 13.25 2.50 15.24
CA THR A 11 14.54 2.48 14.53
C THR A 11 14.34 2.78 13.05
N LEU A 12 13.44 2.07 12.37
CA LEU A 12 13.16 2.30 10.95
C LEU A 12 12.64 3.71 10.67
N TYR A 13 11.79 4.25 11.53
CA TYR A 13 11.31 5.63 11.42
C TYR A 13 12.45 6.63 11.52
N ASN A 14 13.36 6.47 12.49
CA ASN A 14 14.51 7.35 12.65
C ASN A 14 15.47 7.27 11.45
N GLU A 15 15.68 6.06 10.89
CA GLU A 15 16.47 5.84 9.66
C GLU A 15 15.81 6.49 8.44
N ALA A 16 14.49 6.37 8.30
CA ALA A 16 13.73 7.01 7.23
C ALA A 16 13.73 8.54 7.37
N GLN A 17 13.65 9.07 8.58
CA GLN A 17 13.64 10.51 8.85
C GLN A 17 15.01 11.17 8.60
N SER A 18 16.09 10.48 8.99
CA SER A 18 17.46 10.95 8.82
C SER A 18 18.07 10.61 7.45
N GLY A 19 17.41 9.72 6.70
CA GLY A 19 17.90 9.18 5.45
C GLY A 19 17.91 10.18 4.30
N THR A 20 18.92 10.04 3.43
CA THR A 20 18.99 10.73 2.13
C THR A 20 18.47 9.86 0.97
N TYR A 21 18.22 8.58 1.25
CA TYR A 21 17.86 7.57 0.26
C TYR A 21 16.39 7.15 0.38
N GLU A 22 15.78 6.83 -0.77
CA GLU A 22 14.39 6.40 -0.85
C GLU A 22 14.15 5.05 -0.16
N HIS A 23 15.10 4.12 -0.25
CA HIS A 23 14.94 2.76 0.27
C HIS A 23 14.72 2.68 1.79
N THR A 24 15.22 3.65 2.58
CA THR A 24 14.97 3.66 4.03
C THR A 24 13.51 3.98 4.33
N SER A 25 12.90 4.86 3.53
CA SER A 25 11.49 5.20 3.62
C SER A 25 10.62 4.02 3.18
N ILE A 26 10.96 3.39 2.05
CA ILE A 26 10.28 2.17 1.58
C ILE A 26 10.36 1.06 2.64
N SER A 27 11.53 0.83 3.25
CA SER A 27 11.69 -0.20 4.29
C SER A 27 10.83 0.07 5.53
N PHE A 28 10.74 1.32 5.96
CA PHE A 28 9.85 1.72 7.06
C PHE A 28 8.39 1.42 6.76
N TRP A 29 7.89 1.88 5.60
CA TRP A 29 6.50 1.65 5.20
C TRP A 29 6.22 0.18 4.93
N GLY A 30 7.11 -0.54 4.25
CA GLY A 30 7.00 -1.97 4.00
C GLY A 30 6.90 -2.79 5.27
N TYR A 31 7.70 -2.46 6.30
CA TYR A 31 7.60 -3.09 7.61
C TYR A 31 6.26 -2.76 8.29
N LEU A 32 5.86 -1.49 8.30
CA LEU A 32 4.60 -1.07 8.92
C LEU A 32 3.39 -1.77 8.27
N LEU A 33 3.38 -1.85 6.93
CA LEU A 33 2.34 -2.54 6.18
C LEU A 33 2.37 -4.04 6.47
N SER A 34 3.51 -4.72 6.30
CA SER A 34 3.59 -6.18 6.36
C SER A 34 3.57 -6.78 7.77
N LYS A 35 4.03 -6.04 8.78
CA LYS A 35 4.18 -6.56 10.15
C LYS A 35 3.21 -5.95 11.16
N VAL A 36 2.54 -4.86 10.82
CA VAL A 36 1.58 -4.22 11.73
C VAL A 36 0.17 -4.22 11.16
N TYR A 37 -0.06 -3.66 9.98
CA TYR A 37 -1.43 -3.51 9.47
C TYR A 37 -1.95 -4.72 8.69
N PHE A 38 -1.09 -5.40 7.95
CA PHE A 38 -1.43 -6.51 7.06
C PHE A 38 -0.62 -7.75 7.40
N ALA A 39 -0.50 -8.03 8.72
CA ALA A 39 0.30 -9.13 9.25
C ALA A 39 -0.42 -10.48 9.22
N GLU A 40 -1.74 -10.50 9.02
CA GLU A 40 -2.51 -11.74 8.95
C GLU A 40 -2.20 -12.52 7.66
N ASP A 41 -2.19 -13.85 7.74
CA ASP A 41 -1.83 -14.77 6.64
C ASP A 41 -2.64 -14.60 5.34
N ARG A 42 -3.78 -13.90 5.41
CA ARG A 42 -4.59 -13.57 4.23
C ARG A 42 -4.06 -12.40 3.42
N PHE A 43 -3.05 -11.70 3.93
CA PHE A 43 -2.39 -10.59 3.26
C PHE A 43 -0.91 -10.91 3.01
N TYR A 44 -0.36 -10.31 1.97
CA TYR A 44 1.09 -10.27 1.81
C TYR A 44 1.51 -8.97 1.12
N VAL A 45 2.71 -8.49 1.46
CA VAL A 45 3.31 -7.31 0.82
C VAL A 45 4.39 -7.79 -0.15
N ASP A 46 4.28 -7.37 -1.40
CA ASP A 46 5.24 -7.66 -2.47
C ASP A 46 5.97 -6.39 -2.86
N ALA A 47 7.27 -6.49 -3.15
CA ALA A 47 8.07 -5.35 -3.61
C ALA A 47 8.45 -5.53 -5.08
N GLN A 48 8.57 -4.42 -5.81
CA GLN A 48 9.15 -4.38 -7.17
C GLN A 48 8.41 -5.29 -8.17
N LYS A 49 7.07 -5.28 -8.12
CA LYS A 49 6.21 -6.06 -9.02
C LYS A 49 5.51 -5.19 -10.05
N PRO A 50 5.17 -5.75 -11.22
CA PRO A 50 4.38 -5.01 -12.19
C PRO A 50 2.95 -4.79 -11.69
N ALA A 51 2.39 -3.62 -11.99
CA ALA A 51 1.00 -3.30 -11.65
C ALA A 51 -0.01 -4.19 -12.41
N SER A 52 0.38 -4.72 -13.57
CA SER A 52 -0.41 -5.64 -14.37
C SER A 52 0.50 -6.57 -15.19
N PRO A 53 0.07 -7.81 -15.50
CA PRO A 53 0.77 -8.66 -16.47
C PRO A 53 0.95 -8.02 -17.85
N ASN A 54 0.09 -7.06 -18.21
CA ASN A 54 0.13 -6.36 -19.49
C ASN A 54 1.19 -5.25 -19.55
N ASP A 55 1.77 -4.85 -18.42
CA ASP A 55 2.87 -3.88 -18.33
C ASP A 55 3.97 -4.42 -17.39
N PRO A 56 4.76 -5.42 -17.85
CA PRO A 56 5.72 -6.11 -16.99
C PRO A 56 6.97 -5.27 -16.64
N LEU A 57 7.20 -4.16 -17.35
CA LEU A 57 8.37 -3.30 -17.13
C LEU A 57 8.12 -2.25 -16.06
N ARG A 58 6.87 -1.78 -15.92
CA ARG A 58 6.50 -0.79 -14.91
C ARG A 58 6.27 -1.44 -13.56
N ARG A 59 7.25 -1.29 -12.67
CA ARG A 59 7.19 -1.83 -11.31
C ARG A 59 6.75 -0.74 -10.33
N VAL A 60 5.89 -1.12 -9.40
CA VAL A 60 5.58 -0.33 -8.21
C VAL A 60 6.61 -0.60 -7.13
N ASP A 61 6.82 0.35 -6.22
CA ASP A 61 7.72 0.14 -5.09
C ASP A 61 7.27 -1.05 -4.24
N GLU A 62 6.01 -1.03 -3.78
CA GLU A 62 5.38 -2.11 -3.05
C GLU A 62 3.88 -2.25 -3.40
N GLN A 63 3.32 -3.43 -3.12
CA GLN A 63 1.88 -3.68 -3.22
C GLN A 63 1.42 -4.59 -2.08
N VAL A 64 0.29 -4.24 -1.48
CA VAL A 64 -0.42 -5.10 -0.53
C VAL A 64 -1.40 -5.96 -1.32
N LYS A 65 -1.34 -7.27 -1.16
CA LYS A 65 -2.23 -8.24 -1.79
C LYS A 65 -3.01 -9.03 -0.76
N TYR A 66 -4.15 -9.58 -1.20
CA TYR A 66 -5.05 -10.39 -0.37
C TYR A 66 -5.66 -11.54 -1.18
N PHE A 67 -6.18 -12.56 -0.49
CA PHE A 67 -6.96 -13.63 -1.11
C PHE A 67 -8.42 -13.20 -1.33
N GLU A 68 -8.91 -13.38 -2.56
CA GLU A 68 -10.32 -13.14 -2.91
C GLU A 68 -11.22 -14.27 -2.41
N HIS A 69 -12.33 -13.92 -1.76
CA HIS A 69 -13.24 -14.84 -1.08
C HIS A 69 -13.74 -15.95 -2.00
N GLY A 70 -13.69 -17.19 -1.50
CA GLY A 70 -14.13 -18.37 -2.25
C GLY A 70 -13.24 -18.75 -3.43
N THR A 71 -12.04 -18.16 -3.57
CA THR A 71 -11.10 -18.46 -4.66
C THR A 71 -9.68 -18.69 -4.16
N LEU A 72 -8.83 -19.25 -5.02
CA LEU A 72 -7.37 -19.29 -4.83
C LEU A 72 -6.65 -18.11 -5.52
N LYS A 73 -7.39 -17.05 -5.88
CA LYS A 73 -6.85 -15.88 -6.56
C LYS A 73 -6.38 -14.86 -5.54
N THR A 74 -5.26 -14.21 -5.84
CA THR A 74 -4.82 -13.02 -5.11
C THR A 74 -5.20 -11.77 -5.89
N ARG A 75 -5.62 -10.74 -5.16
CA ARG A 75 -5.94 -9.40 -5.68
C ARG A 75 -5.05 -8.37 -5.00
N ILE A 76 -4.90 -7.21 -5.63
CA ILE A 76 -4.17 -6.08 -5.05
C ILE A 76 -5.16 -5.26 -4.24
N LEU A 77 -4.83 -5.06 -2.97
CA LEU A 77 -5.56 -4.19 -2.06
C LEU A 77 -5.13 -2.74 -2.25
N CYS A 78 -3.81 -2.51 -2.17
CA CYS A 78 -3.22 -1.18 -2.15
C CYS A 78 -1.89 -1.19 -2.89
N PHE A 79 -1.69 -0.24 -3.79
CA PHE A 79 -0.36 0.08 -4.32
C PHE A 79 0.36 1.05 -3.38
N HIS A 80 1.67 0.93 -3.25
CA HIS A 80 2.51 1.87 -2.52
C HIS A 80 3.60 2.38 -3.47
N GLU A 81 3.64 3.70 -3.63
CA GLU A 81 4.69 4.41 -4.35
C GLU A 81 5.29 5.45 -3.40
N GLY A 82 6.62 5.51 -3.33
CA GLY A 82 7.33 6.36 -2.39
C GLY A 82 8.37 7.25 -3.06
N LYS A 83 8.70 8.34 -2.36
CA LYS A 83 9.84 9.20 -2.67
C LYS A 83 10.65 9.44 -1.40
N LYS A 84 11.95 9.72 -1.58
CA LYS A 84 12.86 10.06 -0.48
C LYS A 84 12.39 11.28 0.36
N PRO A 85 12.89 11.44 1.60
CA PRO A 85 12.64 12.64 2.39
C PRO A 85 13.07 13.93 1.66
N GLY A 86 12.34 15.02 1.90
CA GLY A 86 12.66 16.33 1.31
C GLY A 86 12.38 16.46 -0.20
N ALA A 87 11.75 15.45 -0.81
CA ALA A 87 11.29 15.50 -2.20
C ALA A 87 10.47 16.77 -2.47
N ASN A 88 10.55 17.35 -3.67
CA ASN A 88 9.89 18.63 -4.02
C ASN A 88 8.45 18.42 -4.55
N THR A 89 7.77 19.46 -5.00
CA THR A 89 6.41 19.36 -5.56
C THR A 89 6.35 18.54 -6.86
N ASP A 90 7.41 18.55 -7.68
CA ASP A 90 7.48 17.70 -8.87
C ASP A 90 7.57 16.23 -8.50
N ASP A 91 8.36 15.87 -7.50
CA ASP A 91 8.41 14.51 -6.99
C ASP A 91 7.05 14.05 -6.44
N MET A 92 6.30 14.95 -5.79
CA MET A 92 4.92 14.68 -5.35
C MET A 92 4.00 14.39 -6.52
N ARG A 93 4.08 15.19 -7.59
CA ARG A 93 3.32 14.98 -8.81
C ARG A 93 3.65 13.63 -9.44
N ILE A 94 4.94 13.28 -9.44
CA ILE A 94 5.42 12.00 -9.98
C ILE A 94 4.87 10.84 -9.16
N VAL A 95 5.03 10.83 -7.83
CA VAL A 95 4.60 9.70 -6.99
C VAL A 95 3.08 9.49 -7.03
N GLU A 96 2.30 10.57 -7.04
CA GLU A 96 0.85 10.48 -7.17
C GLU A 96 0.40 10.06 -8.57
N GLY A 97 1.09 10.53 -9.61
CA GLY A 97 0.90 10.07 -10.98
C GLY A 97 1.26 8.60 -11.15
N GLN A 98 2.34 8.13 -10.51
CA GLN A 98 2.74 6.73 -10.54
C GLN A 98 1.68 5.83 -9.90
N ALA A 99 1.18 6.23 -8.72
CA ALA A 99 0.10 5.54 -8.04
C ALA A 99 -1.18 5.51 -8.88
N PHE A 100 -1.54 6.63 -9.52
CA PHE A 100 -2.70 6.71 -10.42
C PHE A 100 -2.60 5.69 -11.56
N GLU A 101 -1.48 5.69 -12.28
CA GLU A 101 -1.27 4.80 -13.43
C GLU A 101 -1.25 3.32 -13.02
N ALA A 102 -0.64 2.98 -11.88
CA ALA A 102 -0.67 1.63 -11.34
C ALA A 102 -2.10 1.17 -11.04
N CYS A 103 -2.88 2.02 -10.38
CA CYS A 103 -4.29 1.75 -10.08
C CYS A 103 -5.13 1.58 -11.35
N ALA A 104 -4.97 2.49 -12.31
CA ALA A 104 -5.70 2.47 -13.57
C ALA A 104 -5.40 1.20 -14.37
N THR A 105 -4.12 0.89 -14.57
CA THR A 105 -3.66 -0.30 -15.31
C THR A 105 -4.16 -1.59 -14.65
N TYR A 106 -4.14 -1.65 -13.32
CA TYR A 106 -4.65 -2.81 -12.59
C TYR A 106 -6.16 -2.95 -12.73
N CYS A 107 -6.93 -1.88 -12.55
CA CYS A 107 -8.38 -1.93 -12.69
C CYS A 107 -8.81 -2.33 -14.11
N ASP A 108 -8.17 -1.74 -15.12
CA ASP A 108 -8.41 -2.04 -16.55
C ASP A 108 -8.14 -3.53 -16.85
N SER A 109 -7.09 -4.13 -16.26
CA SER A 109 -6.73 -5.54 -16.53
C SER A 109 -7.42 -6.57 -15.65
N ALA A 110 -7.74 -6.23 -14.39
CA ALA A 110 -8.33 -7.15 -13.43
C ALA A 110 -9.86 -7.13 -13.42
N GLY A 111 -10.49 -6.15 -14.07
CA GLY A 111 -11.94 -5.98 -14.11
C GLY A 111 -12.54 -5.57 -12.76
N ILE A 112 -11.83 -4.75 -12.00
CA ILE A 112 -12.27 -4.25 -10.68
C ILE A 112 -12.63 -2.77 -10.75
N THR A 113 -13.58 -2.35 -9.93
CA THR A 113 -14.15 -0.99 -9.98
C THR A 113 -13.35 0.04 -9.18
N HIS A 114 -12.50 -0.41 -8.26
CA HIS A 114 -11.66 0.45 -7.44
C HIS A 114 -10.46 -0.31 -6.88
N VAL A 115 -9.42 0.43 -6.47
CA VAL A 115 -8.27 -0.08 -5.72
C VAL A 115 -7.71 1.05 -4.85
N TYR A 116 -6.98 0.73 -3.80
CA TYR A 116 -6.36 1.74 -2.95
C TYR A 116 -4.94 2.06 -3.40
N ALA A 117 -4.47 3.25 -2.99
CA ALA A 117 -3.07 3.61 -3.09
C ALA A 117 -2.58 4.29 -1.81
N LEU A 118 -1.29 4.17 -1.58
CA LEU A 118 -0.51 4.86 -0.57
C LEU A 118 0.61 5.59 -1.31
N THR A 119 0.72 6.89 -1.11
CA THR A 119 1.86 7.67 -1.57
C THR A 119 2.66 8.16 -0.38
N THR A 120 3.98 8.05 -0.45
CA THR A 120 4.86 8.42 0.67
C THR A 120 5.99 9.36 0.25
N ILE A 121 6.37 10.24 1.17
CA ILE A 121 7.52 11.14 1.03
C ILE A 121 8.29 11.08 2.35
N GLY A 122 9.36 10.29 2.39
CA GLY A 122 10.00 9.99 3.66
C GLY A 122 9.03 9.26 4.61
N ILE A 123 8.88 9.82 5.81
CA ILE A 123 7.96 9.35 6.88
C ILE A 123 6.54 9.90 6.77
N PHE A 124 6.25 10.71 5.74
CA PHE A 124 4.93 11.28 5.51
C PHE A 124 4.15 10.44 4.50
N ALA A 125 2.86 10.26 4.72
CA ALA A 125 2.00 9.45 3.87
C ALA A 125 0.66 10.11 3.56
N ARG A 126 0.09 9.72 2.42
CA ARG A 126 -1.31 9.98 2.06
C ARG A 126 -1.92 8.74 1.43
N THR A 127 -3.16 8.44 1.80
CA THR A 127 -3.90 7.28 1.30
C THR A 127 -5.04 7.70 0.38
N TRP A 128 -5.29 6.88 -0.64
CA TRP A 128 -6.21 7.18 -1.72
C TRP A 128 -7.10 5.99 -2.05
N LYS A 129 -8.29 6.29 -2.58
CA LYS A 129 -9.12 5.36 -3.32
C LYS A 129 -9.14 5.79 -4.79
N TYR A 130 -8.69 4.90 -5.67
CA TYR A 130 -8.89 5.04 -7.10
C TYR A 130 -10.27 4.50 -7.48
N SER A 131 -11.02 5.23 -8.28
CA SER A 131 -12.29 4.77 -8.88
C SER A 131 -12.10 4.60 -10.39
N HIS A 132 -12.42 3.41 -10.90
CA HIS A 132 -12.31 3.07 -12.32
C HIS A 132 -13.29 3.89 -13.17
N ASP A 133 -14.55 3.98 -12.73
CA ASP A 133 -15.61 4.72 -13.44
C ASP A 133 -15.27 6.20 -13.66
N THR A 134 -14.69 6.83 -12.63
CA THR A 134 -14.38 8.26 -12.67
C THR A 134 -12.95 8.56 -13.11
N ARG A 135 -12.09 7.53 -13.19
CA ARG A 135 -10.63 7.61 -13.36
C ARG A 135 -10.02 8.69 -12.48
N LYS A 136 -10.25 8.63 -11.17
CA LYS A 136 -9.78 9.61 -10.19
C LYS A 136 -9.23 8.96 -8.93
N LEU A 137 -8.16 9.54 -8.39
CA LEU A 137 -7.72 9.32 -7.02
C LEU A 137 -8.46 10.29 -6.08
N THR A 138 -9.16 9.72 -5.10
CA THR A 138 -9.82 10.48 -4.03
C THR A 138 -9.10 10.20 -2.72
N PRO A 139 -8.64 11.22 -1.97
CA PRO A 139 -7.95 11.00 -0.72
C PRO A 139 -8.93 10.49 0.35
N HIS A 140 -8.49 9.58 1.22
CA HIS A 140 -9.30 9.14 2.37
C HIS A 140 -9.44 10.22 3.45
N PHE A 141 -8.48 11.14 3.52
CA PHE A 141 -8.44 12.22 4.50
C PHE A 141 -7.69 13.44 3.93
N GLY A 142 -7.81 14.57 4.64
CA GLY A 142 -7.19 15.83 4.23
C GLY A 142 -7.96 16.51 3.10
N SER A 143 -7.37 17.56 2.52
CA SER A 143 -8.02 18.30 1.44
C SER A 143 -8.14 17.46 0.17
N ALA A 144 -9.07 17.80 -0.71
CA ALA A 144 -9.05 17.31 -2.08
C ALA A 144 -7.82 17.81 -2.85
N GLY A 145 -7.51 17.16 -3.98
CA GLY A 145 -6.47 17.59 -4.92
C GLY A 145 -5.12 16.88 -4.76
N LEU A 146 -4.39 16.85 -5.87
CA LEU A 146 -3.02 16.33 -5.98
C LEU A 146 -2.00 17.37 -5.50
N MET A 147 -0.79 16.93 -5.19
CA MET A 147 0.39 17.74 -4.86
C MET A 147 0.24 18.63 -3.62
N ASN A 148 -0.70 18.32 -2.71
CA ASN A 148 -0.84 19.06 -1.46
C ASN A 148 0.04 18.45 -0.35
N ARG A 149 1.20 19.06 -0.09
CA ARG A 149 2.13 18.60 0.95
C ARG A 149 1.51 18.63 2.35
N ALA A 150 0.69 19.63 2.64
CA ALA A 150 0.03 19.75 3.95
C ALA A 150 -1.01 18.64 4.20
N ALA A 151 -1.40 17.88 3.16
CA ALA A 151 -2.28 16.73 3.29
C ALA A 151 -1.53 15.41 3.57
N TYR A 152 -0.20 15.39 3.52
CA TYR A 152 0.59 14.22 3.92
C TYR A 152 0.81 14.24 5.42
N VAL A 153 0.58 13.10 6.06
CA VAL A 153 0.61 12.92 7.50
C VAL A 153 1.87 12.19 7.91
N ASP A 154 2.59 12.76 8.87
CA ASP A 154 3.71 12.11 9.54
C ASP A 154 3.20 10.91 10.36
N ALA A 155 3.80 9.73 10.14
CA ALA A 155 3.46 8.47 10.81
C ALA A 155 3.61 8.49 12.34
N ASP A 156 4.41 9.41 12.91
CA ASP A 156 4.60 9.54 14.36
C ASP A 156 3.83 10.74 14.96
N SER A 157 3.06 11.47 14.15
CA SER A 157 2.27 12.61 14.62
C SER A 157 0.94 12.20 15.26
N THR A 158 0.27 13.16 15.92
CA THR A 158 -1.10 12.96 16.43
C THR A 158 -2.10 12.68 15.33
N HIS A 159 -1.89 13.25 14.13
CA HIS A 159 -2.72 13.05 12.93
C HIS A 159 -2.59 11.65 12.32
N ALA A 160 -1.60 10.86 12.74
CA ALA A 160 -1.40 9.51 12.23
C ALA A 160 -2.58 8.55 12.51
N ALA A 161 -3.51 8.93 13.40
CA ALA A 161 -4.80 8.27 13.53
C ALA A 161 -5.61 8.21 12.22
N GLN A 162 -5.44 9.18 11.31
CA GLN A 162 -6.07 9.17 9.99
C GLN A 162 -5.53 8.05 9.10
N LEU A 163 -4.22 7.78 9.17
CA LEU A 163 -3.58 6.66 8.48
C LEU A 163 -4.04 5.32 9.06
N ASP A 164 -4.08 5.18 10.40
CA ASP A 164 -4.62 3.99 11.06
C ASP A 164 -6.06 3.69 10.60
N GLN A 165 -6.93 4.71 10.63
CA GLN A 165 -8.31 4.57 10.17
C GLN A 165 -8.39 4.16 8.69
N SER A 166 -7.55 4.75 7.84
CA SER A 166 -7.47 4.39 6.42
C SER A 166 -7.06 2.93 6.22
N PHE A 167 -6.01 2.45 6.88
CA PHE A 167 -5.57 1.06 6.71
C PHE A 167 -6.62 0.06 7.19
N ARG A 168 -7.29 0.36 8.32
CA ARG A 168 -8.42 -0.45 8.79
C ARG A 168 -9.60 -0.43 7.81
N HIS A 169 -9.90 0.73 7.23
CA HIS A 169 -10.94 0.83 6.20
C HIS A 169 -10.63 -0.03 4.98
N MET A 170 -9.38 0.00 4.47
CA MET A 170 -8.96 -0.83 3.34
C MET A 170 -9.17 -2.32 3.63
N LYS A 171 -8.84 -2.77 4.85
CA LYS A 171 -9.06 -4.18 5.26
C LYS A 171 -10.54 -4.56 5.33
N GLN A 172 -11.39 -3.62 5.75
CA GLN A 172 -12.82 -3.86 5.91
C GLN A 172 -13.58 -3.80 4.58
N PHE A 173 -13.13 -2.94 3.66
CA PHE A 173 -13.77 -2.70 2.36
C PHE A 173 -12.77 -2.91 1.21
N PRO A 174 -12.29 -4.14 1.01
CA PRO A 174 -11.39 -4.49 -0.08
C PRO A 174 -12.06 -4.31 -1.47
N PRO A 175 -11.28 -4.19 -2.57
CA PRO A 175 -11.79 -4.11 -3.94
C PRO A 175 -12.79 -5.20 -4.35
N SER A 176 -12.59 -6.41 -3.84
CA SER A 176 -13.51 -7.55 -3.87
C SER A 176 -13.43 -8.28 -2.52
N GLU A 177 -14.44 -9.08 -2.18
CA GLU A 177 -14.51 -9.72 -0.85
C GLU A 177 -13.24 -10.52 -0.53
N VAL A 178 -12.79 -10.45 0.73
CA VAL A 178 -11.58 -11.15 1.21
C VAL A 178 -11.95 -12.55 1.71
N ALA A 179 -11.15 -13.56 1.38
CA ALA A 179 -11.28 -14.91 1.92
C ALA A 179 -10.97 -14.94 3.42
N GLU A 180 -11.77 -15.66 4.20
CA GLU A 180 -11.35 -16.07 5.53
C GLU A 180 -10.22 -17.10 5.39
N PRO A 181 -9.13 -17.00 6.19
CA PRO A 181 -8.15 -18.06 6.25
C PRO A 181 -8.88 -19.36 6.60
N GLN A 182 -8.77 -20.39 5.75
CA GLN A 182 -9.12 -21.73 6.21
C GLN A 182 -8.23 -22.01 7.43
N GLN A 183 -8.84 -22.38 8.56
CA GLN A 183 -8.07 -22.93 9.68
C GLN A 183 -7.10 -23.98 9.12
N PRO A 184 -5.87 -24.11 9.65
CA PRO A 184 -4.86 -25.01 9.09
C PRO A 184 -5.34 -26.46 9.15
N GLY A 185 -6.13 -26.87 8.15
CA GLY A 185 -6.33 -28.24 7.77
C GLY A 185 -5.00 -28.71 7.21
N HIS A 186 -4.53 -29.85 7.72
CA HIS A 186 -3.30 -30.49 7.29
C HIS A 186 -3.23 -30.53 5.76
N TYR A 187 -2.48 -29.60 5.16
CA TYR A 187 -2.07 -29.74 3.76
C TYR A 187 -1.05 -30.89 3.74
N VAL A 188 -1.54 -32.09 3.43
CA VAL A 188 -0.69 -33.20 3.02
C VAL A 188 -0.15 -32.80 1.66
N TYR A 189 1.06 -32.24 1.63
CA TYR A 189 1.81 -32.15 0.39
C TYR A 189 1.96 -33.57 -0.13
N ALA A 190 1.35 -33.86 -1.29
CA ALA A 190 1.57 -35.10 -1.98
C ALA A 190 3.05 -35.18 -2.33
N THR A 191 3.80 -35.98 -1.58
CA THR A 191 5.14 -36.40 -1.97
C THR A 191 4.95 -37.27 -3.22
N GLY A 192 5.13 -36.66 -4.39
CA GLY A 192 5.16 -37.38 -5.64
C GLY A 192 6.34 -38.36 -5.61
N SER A 193 6.03 -39.64 -5.52
CA SER A 193 6.91 -40.72 -5.95
C SER A 193 6.54 -41.07 -7.38
N GLY A 194 7.46 -40.78 -8.31
CA GLY A 194 7.44 -41.16 -9.71
C GLY A 194 8.82 -40.94 -10.31
#